data_AF-A0A949XDY8-F1
#
_entry.id   AF-A0A949XDY8-F1
#
_cell.length_a   1.000
_cell.length_b   1.000
_cell.length_c   1.000
_cell.angle_alpha   90.00
_cell.angle_beta   90.00
_cell.angle_gamma   90.00
#
_symmetry.space_group_name_H-M   'P 1'
#
loop_
_entity.id
_entity.type
_entity.pdbx_description
1 polymer ?
#
loop_
_entity_poly.entity_id
_entity_poly.type
_entity_poly.pdbx_seq_one_letter_code
_entity_poly.pdbx_strand_id
1 'polypeptide(L)'
;MPELTLHFETDQGTDIHPLAAEVQQGLQAIEGVTSAKAKATELRAAGPAEILAVINVAITVVQNTSTLLKAVDDLVKAWHDLSARFHGLKKPSVEIGLREVPIDQVTPQDLLEALSE
;
A
#
# COMPACT_ATOMS: atom_id res chain seq x y z
N MET A 1 -0.75 4.88 17.91
CA MET A 1 -1.76 4.35 16.96
C MET A 1 -0.98 3.54 15.95
N PRO A 2 -1.45 2.36 15.57
CA PRO A 2 -0.64 1.48 14.77
C PRO A 2 -0.60 1.93 13.31
N GLU A 3 0.57 1.82 12.70
CA GLU A 3 0.88 2.29 11.34
C GLU A 3 1.18 1.09 10.45
N LEU A 4 0.61 1.05 9.25
CA LEU A 4 0.94 0.06 8.22
C LEU A 4 1.60 0.79 7.05
N THR A 5 2.72 0.25 6.57
CA THR A 5 3.38 0.74 5.35
C THR A 5 3.06 -0.19 4.19
N LEU A 6 2.48 0.36 3.13
CA LEU A 6 2.29 -0.34 1.86
C LEU A 6 3.33 0.10 0.85
N HIS A 7 3.84 -0.84 0.06
CA HIS A 7 4.76 -0.65 -1.05
C HIS A 7 4.05 -1.02 -2.35
N PHE A 8 3.84 -0.04 -3.23
CA PHE A 8 3.29 -0.27 -4.57
C PHE A 8 4.39 -0.16 -5.61
N GLU A 9 4.61 -1.20 -6.42
CA GLU A 9 5.54 -1.16 -7.53
C GLU A 9 4.83 -0.78 -8.84
N THR A 10 5.54 -0.15 -9.79
CA THR A 10 4.99 0.17 -11.13
C THR A 10 5.91 -0.30 -12.25
N ASP A 11 5.35 -0.45 -13.45
CA ASP A 11 6.11 -0.65 -14.68
C ASP A 11 6.84 0.63 -15.13
N GLN A 12 7.85 0.45 -15.97
CA GLN A 12 8.62 1.56 -16.54
C GLN A 12 7.75 2.52 -17.35
N GLY A 13 8.00 3.82 -17.18
CA GLY A 13 7.29 4.87 -17.90
C GLY A 13 5.93 5.24 -17.31
N THR A 14 5.53 4.61 -16.20
CA THR A 14 4.36 5.04 -15.42
C THR A 14 4.63 6.38 -14.76
N ASP A 15 3.71 7.33 -14.88
CA ASP A 15 3.81 8.60 -14.16
C ASP A 15 3.34 8.42 -12.71
N ILE A 16 4.29 8.46 -11.79
CA ILE A 16 4.09 7.99 -10.41
C ILE A 16 3.61 9.06 -9.45
N HIS A 17 3.77 10.33 -9.83
CA HIS A 17 3.31 11.46 -9.05
C HIS A 17 1.77 11.58 -9.02
N PRO A 18 1.05 11.57 -10.16
CA PRO A 18 -0.41 11.56 -10.15
C PRO A 18 -0.95 10.26 -9.54
N LEU A 19 -0.27 9.13 -9.80
CA LEU A 19 -0.64 7.84 -9.24
C LEU A 19 -0.53 7.81 -7.72
N ALA A 20 0.53 8.35 -7.12
CA ALA A 20 0.67 8.45 -5.67
C ALA A 20 -0.44 9.31 -5.05
N ALA A 21 -0.84 10.41 -5.70
CA ALA A 21 -1.94 11.24 -5.23
C ALA A 21 -3.28 10.48 -5.27
N GLU A 22 -3.57 9.74 -6.34
CA GLU A 22 -4.78 8.92 -6.45
C GLU A 22 -4.79 7.76 -5.45
N VAL A 23 -3.66 7.07 -5.28
CA VAL A 23 -3.51 6.01 -4.28
C VAL A 23 -3.73 6.59 -2.87
N GLN A 24 -3.18 7.77 -2.56
CA GLN A 24 -3.44 8.43 -1.29
C GLN A 24 -4.92 8.71 -1.07
N GLN A 25 -5.59 9.27 -2.07
CA GLN A 25 -7.01 9.63 -1.98
C GLN A 25 -7.90 8.39 -1.84
N GLY A 26 -7.60 7.33 -2.60
CA GLY A 26 -8.32 6.06 -2.50
C GLY A 26 -8.19 5.44 -1.12
N LEU A 27 -6.98 5.48 -0.53
CA LEU A 27 -6.72 4.91 0.79
C LEU A 27 -7.28 5.78 1.93
N GLN A 28 -7.26 7.11 1.80
CA GLN A 28 -7.92 8.01 2.77
C GLN A 28 -9.45 7.83 2.79
N ALA A 29 -10.05 7.35 1.71
CA ALA A 29 -11.49 7.11 1.63
C ALA A 29 -11.93 5.80 2.28
N ILE A 30 -11.00 4.94 2.73
CA ILE A 30 -11.32 3.65 3.35
C ILE A 30 -11.82 3.85 4.78
N GLU A 31 -12.93 3.21 5.11
CA GLU A 31 -13.52 3.21 6.44
C GLU A 31 -12.57 2.52 7.44
N GLY A 32 -12.08 3.25 8.44
CA GLY A 32 -11.10 2.76 9.41
C GLY A 32 -9.67 3.27 9.18
N VAL A 33 -9.42 3.95 8.06
CA VAL A 33 -8.18 4.71 7.82
C VAL A 33 -8.31 6.11 8.40
N THR A 34 -7.48 6.41 9.39
CA THR A 34 -7.47 7.73 10.06
C THR A 34 -6.58 8.74 9.32
N SER A 35 -5.54 8.24 8.65
CA SER A 35 -4.64 9.01 7.79
C SER A 35 -4.00 8.06 6.79
N ALA A 36 -3.83 8.51 5.55
CA ALA A 36 -3.00 7.85 4.55
C ALA A 36 -2.06 8.89 3.94
N LYS A 37 -0.76 8.60 3.90
CA LYS A 37 0.26 9.44 3.25
C LYS A 37 0.98 8.63 2.20
N ALA A 38 0.81 8.99 0.94
CA ALA A 38 1.50 8.34 -0.17
C ALA A 38 2.75 9.13 -0.55
N LYS A 39 3.90 8.45 -0.65
CA LYS A 39 5.13 9.06 -1.17
C LYS A 39 5.64 8.28 -2.36
N ALA A 40 5.59 8.89 -3.55
CA ALA A 40 6.27 8.39 -4.73
C ALA A 40 7.79 8.50 -4.56
N THR A 41 8.48 7.37 -4.68
CA THR A 41 9.93 7.31 -4.64
C THR A 41 10.42 6.63 -5.91
N GLU A 42 11.17 7.36 -6.74
CA GLU A 42 11.85 6.78 -7.90
C GLU A 42 13.11 6.04 -7.42
N LEU A 43 13.06 4.72 -7.37
CA LEU A 43 14.26 3.89 -7.22
C LEU A 43 14.87 3.71 -8.60
N ARG A 44 16.02 4.36 -8.82
CA ARG A 44 16.90 4.03 -9.94
C ARG A 44 17.67 2.76 -9.57
N ALA A 45 17.21 1.60 -10.05
CA ALA A 45 18.05 0.42 -10.05
C ALA A 45 19.30 0.67 -10.90
N ALA A 46 20.42 0.00 -10.60
CA ALA A 46 21.72 0.19 -11.26
C ALA A 46 21.77 -0.30 -12.73
N GLY A 47 20.63 -0.41 -13.41
CA GLY A 47 20.51 -0.87 -14.79
C GLY A 47 19.47 -0.05 -15.59
N PRO A 48 19.57 -0.04 -16.93
CA PRO A 48 18.81 0.88 -17.81
C PRO A 48 17.29 0.60 -17.91
N ALA A 49 16.74 -0.39 -17.20
CA ALA A 49 15.41 -0.94 -17.50
C ALA A 49 14.46 -1.12 -16.30
N GLU A 50 14.78 -0.64 -15.09
CA GLU A 50 13.88 -0.82 -13.94
C GLU A 50 13.83 0.45 -13.09
N ILE A 51 12.96 1.38 -13.48
CA ILE A 51 12.53 2.44 -12.56
C ILE A 51 11.43 1.79 -11.72
N LEU A 52 11.80 1.40 -10.50
CA LEU A 52 10.85 0.94 -9.50
C LEU A 52 10.32 2.18 -8.80
N ALA A 53 9.07 2.54 -9.06
CA ALA A 53 8.42 3.53 -8.24
C ALA A 53 7.77 2.82 -7.07
N VAL A 54 8.13 3.25 -5.85
CA VAL A 54 7.50 2.75 -4.64
C VAL A 54 6.62 3.85 -4.08
N ILE A 55 5.33 3.57 -3.94
CA ILE A 55 4.43 4.41 -3.16
C ILE A 55 4.44 3.85 -1.75
N ASN A 56 4.99 4.60 -0.80
CA ASN A 56 4.89 4.24 0.62
C ASN A 56 3.59 4.82 1.16
N VAL A 57 2.70 3.99 1.70
CA VAL A 57 1.48 4.47 2.35
C VAL A 57 1.47 4.09 3.81
N ALA A 58 1.63 5.09 4.68
CA ALA A 58 1.43 4.96 6.11
C ALA A 58 -0.06 5.08 6.45
N ILE A 59 -0.67 4.02 6.99
CA ILE A 59 -2.08 3.97 7.37
C ILE A 59 -2.23 3.84 8.87
N THR A 60 -2.95 4.77 9.48
CA THR A 60 -3.29 4.71 10.91
C THR A 60 -4.67 4.08 11.11
N VAL A 61 -4.75 2.93 11.77
CA VAL A 61 -6.02 2.21 12.03
C VAL A 61 -6.41 2.18 13.50
N VAL A 62 -7.70 2.03 13.79
CA VAL A 62 -8.22 1.90 15.16
C VAL A 62 -7.97 0.47 15.68
N GLN A 63 -7.60 0.31 16.96
CA GLN A 63 -7.20 -0.96 17.62
C GLN A 63 -8.32 -2.02 17.77
N ASN A 64 -9.15 -2.25 16.75
CA ASN A 64 -10.09 -3.36 16.75
C ASN A 64 -9.76 -4.30 15.59
N THR A 65 -9.48 -5.57 15.90
CA THR A 65 -9.14 -6.62 14.94
C THR A 65 -10.19 -6.75 13.82
N SER A 66 -11.47 -6.53 14.13
CA SER A 66 -12.56 -6.56 13.15
C SER A 66 -12.47 -5.39 12.15
N THR A 67 -12.10 -4.20 12.65
CA THR A 67 -11.93 -2.98 11.84
C THR A 67 -10.67 -3.07 10.99
N LEU A 68 -9.61 -3.68 11.52
CA LEU A 68 -8.38 -3.97 10.79
C LEU A 68 -8.62 -4.90 9.59
N LEU A 69 -9.33 -6.00 9.81
CA LEU A 69 -9.64 -6.95 8.73
C LEU A 69 -10.50 -6.33 7.65
N LYS A 70 -11.49 -5.53 8.06
CA LYS A 70 -12.30 -4.76 7.11
C LYS A 70 -11.45 -3.75 6.34
N ALA A 71 -10.56 -3.01 7.01
CA ALA A 71 -9.68 -2.05 6.36
C ALA A 71 -8.75 -2.74 5.34
N VAL A 72 -8.25 -3.94 5.61
CA VAL A 72 -7.41 -4.70 4.66
C VAL A 72 -8.22 -5.22 3.48
N ASP A 73 -9.42 -5.76 3.71
CA ASP A 73 -10.31 -6.17 2.63
C ASP A 73 -10.69 -4.98 1.72
N ASP A 74 -11.01 -3.84 2.32
CA ASP A 74 -11.28 -2.59 1.61
C ASP A 74 -10.02 -2.05 0.89
N LEU A 75 -8.83 -2.32 1.42
CA LEU A 75 -7.56 -1.96 0.77
C LEU A 75 -7.26 -2.84 -0.43
N VAL A 76 -7.52 -4.14 -0.35
CA VAL A 76 -7.44 -5.07 -1.48
C VAL A 76 -8.43 -4.70 -2.58
N LYS A 77 -9.64 -4.25 -2.21
CA LYS A 77 -10.64 -3.75 -3.17
C LYS A 77 -10.20 -2.44 -3.81
N ALA A 78 -9.77 -1.46 -3.02
CA ALA A 78 -9.26 -0.19 -3.51
C ALA A 78 -8.06 -0.40 -4.45
N TRP A 79 -7.18 -1.35 -4.10
CA TRP A 79 -6.11 -1.81 -4.97
C TRP A 79 -6.64 -2.36 -6.30
N HIS A 80 -7.64 -3.25 -6.26
CA HIS A 80 -8.20 -3.84 -7.46
C HIS A 80 -8.75 -2.75 -8.40
N ASP A 81 -9.51 -1.79 -7.85
CA ASP A 81 -10.03 -0.64 -8.61
C ASP A 81 -8.91 0.24 -9.18
N LEU A 82 -7.84 0.50 -8.42
CA LEU A 82 -6.67 1.25 -8.87
C LEU A 82 -5.94 0.49 -10.00
N SER A 83 -5.69 -0.81 -9.83
CA SER A 83 -5.02 -1.64 -10.84
C SER A 83 -5.82 -1.75 -12.14
N ALA A 84 -7.16 -1.72 -12.06
CA ALA A 84 -8.03 -1.69 -13.22
C ALA A 84 -7.97 -0.34 -13.97
N ARG A 85 -7.67 0.75 -13.27
CA ARG A 85 -7.55 2.10 -13.85
C ARG A 85 -6.14 2.41 -14.35
N PHE A 86 -5.12 1.81 -13.74
CA PHE A 86 -3.71 2.06 -14.05
C PHE A 86 -3.02 0.78 -14.56
N HIS A 87 -2.99 0.65 -15.89
CA HIS A 87 -2.22 -0.39 -16.57
C HIS A 87 -0.73 -0.16 -16.31
N GLY A 88 -0.14 -0.95 -15.42
CA GLY A 88 1.26 -0.85 -15.01
C GLY A 88 1.48 -0.86 -13.51
N LEU A 89 0.40 -0.84 -12.72
CA LEU A 89 0.47 -0.95 -11.27
C LEU A 89 0.63 -2.43 -10.88
N LYS A 90 1.72 -2.77 -10.19
CA LYS A 90 1.99 -4.12 -9.67
C LYS A 90 1.42 -4.27 -8.27
N LYS A 91 1.11 -5.51 -7.92
CA LYS A 91 0.47 -5.90 -6.67
C LYS A 91 1.24 -5.33 -5.46
N PRO A 92 0.56 -4.65 -4.52
CA PRO A 92 1.23 -4.03 -3.41
C PRO A 92 1.65 -5.06 -2.36
N SER A 93 2.73 -4.76 -1.67
CA SER A 93 3.22 -5.48 -0.50
C SER A 93 3.03 -4.65 0.75
N VAL A 94 2.70 -5.29 1.86
CA VAL A 94 2.60 -4.68 3.19
C VAL A 94 3.90 -4.98 3.93
N GLU A 95 4.50 -3.95 4.52
CA GLU A 95 5.64 -4.09 5.42
C GLU A 95 5.15 -4.54 6.80
N ILE A 96 5.71 -5.64 7.29
CA ILE A 96 5.35 -6.28 8.55
C ILE A 96 6.67 -6.56 9.26
N GLY A 97 7.02 -5.73 10.23
CA GLY A 97 8.35 -5.72 10.85
C GLY A 97 9.47 -5.57 9.83
N LEU A 98 10.27 -6.63 9.62
CA LEU A 98 11.41 -6.64 8.68
C LEU A 98 11.11 -7.38 7.36
N ARG A 99 9.85 -7.73 7.09
CA ARG A 99 9.44 -8.49 5.89
C ARG A 99 8.36 -7.77 5.11
N GLU A 100 8.42 -7.89 3.79
CA GLU A 100 7.36 -7.45 2.89
C GLU A 100 6.48 -8.65 2.51
N VAL A 101 5.16 -8.51 2.68
CA VAL A 101 4.19 -9.56 2.39
C VAL A 101 3.19 -9.05 1.35
N PRO A 102 3.00 -9.73 0.21
CA PRO A 102 2.00 -9.34 -0.79
C PRO A 102 0.62 -9.22 -0.16
N ILE A 103 -0.12 -8.17 -0.48
CA ILE A 103 -1.39 -7.83 0.19
C ILE A 103 -2.42 -8.98 0.20
N ASP A 104 -2.42 -9.82 -0.83
CA ASP A 104 -3.30 -10.99 -0.94
C ASP A 104 -2.90 -12.18 -0.07
N GLN A 105 -1.67 -12.17 0.44
CA GLN A 105 -1.12 -13.18 1.33
C GLN A 105 -1.04 -12.69 2.78
N VAL A 106 -1.38 -11.43 3.03
CA VAL A 106 -1.41 -10.85 4.37
C VAL A 106 -2.49 -11.54 5.20
N THR A 107 -2.08 -12.09 6.34
CA THR A 107 -3.01 -12.70 7.28
C THR A 107 -3.40 -11.72 8.40
N PRO A 108 -4.50 -11.97 9.13
CA PRO A 108 -4.84 -11.22 10.34
C PRO A 108 -3.70 -11.19 11.37
N GLN A 109 -2.93 -12.27 11.47
CA GLN A 109 -1.83 -12.40 12.43
C GLN A 109 -0.64 -11.53 12.03
N ASP A 110 -0.29 -11.50 10.74
CA ASP A 110 0.79 -10.65 10.26
C ASP A 110 0.48 -9.16 10.50
N LEU A 111 -0.79 -8.76 10.31
CA LEU A 111 -1.21 -7.39 10.60
C LEU A 111 -1.14 -7.09 12.10
N LEU A 112 -1.58 -8.03 12.96
CA LEU A 112 -1.45 -7.85 14.40
C LEU A 112 0.01 -7.68 14.82
N GLU A 113 0.94 -8.38 14.18
CA GLU A 113 2.39 -8.21 14.39
C GLU A 113 2.82 -6.80 13.98
N ALA A 114 2.47 -6.33 12.78
CA ALA A 114 2.79 -5.00 12.29
C ALA A 114 2.22 -3.85 13.16
N LEU A 115 1.06 -4.07 13.79
CA LEU A 115 0.42 -3.08 14.66
C LEU A 115 0.90 -3.13 16.13
N SER A 116 1.66 -4.17 16.51
CA SER A 116 2.12 -4.39 17.89
C SER A 116 3.54 -3.88 18.15
N GLU A 117 4.26 -3.45 17.11
CA GLU A 117 5.54 -2.72 17.20
C GLU A 117 5.35 -1.21 17.45
#